data_AF-A0A257R5Q8-F1
#
_entry.id   AF-A0A257R5Q8-F1
#
_cell.length_a   1.000
_cell.length_b   1.000
_cell.length_c   1.000
_cell.angle_alpha   90.00
_cell.angle_beta   90.00
_cell.angle_gamma   90.00
#
_symmetry.space_group_name_H-M   'P 1'
#
loop_
_entity.id
_entity.type
_entity.pdbx_description
1 polymer ?
#
loop_
_entity_poly.entity_id
_entity_poly.type
_entity_poly.pdbx_seq_one_letter_code
_entity_poly.pdbx_strand_id
1 'polypeptide(L)'
;MPLKFKTEEARMQHPQASLIPTSMWNSYNLFKESLHEALLELMVASDVELDTVLSNSLAKVRANRLTSLAWLAIALSHPELEFSRLQEIAKQLNLDNTRLFHLLTTLGNSDYLIHFMEEQQDQIQAMIAADDFYAYWSAAQNGHLPVLEHLESQAPDQIQAMIAAYDFYAYQYAAKNGHLPVLEHL
;
A
#
# COMPACT_ATOMS: atom_id res chain seq x y z
N MET A 1 11.15 -16.49 -12.40
CA MET A 1 10.45 -15.55 -13.32
C MET A 1 9.24 -14.99 -12.61
N PRO A 2 8.82 -13.74 -12.85
CA PRO A 2 7.62 -13.22 -12.20
C PRO A 2 6.36 -13.92 -12.69
N LEU A 3 5.43 -14.15 -11.78
CA LEU A 3 4.11 -14.73 -12.04
C LEU A 3 3.21 -13.68 -12.71
N LYS A 4 2.68 -14.03 -13.88
CA LYS A 4 1.78 -13.19 -14.68
C LYS A 4 0.59 -14.01 -15.14
N PHE A 5 -0.54 -13.34 -15.36
CA PHE A 5 -1.78 -13.97 -15.79
C PHE A 5 -2.23 -13.37 -17.13
N LYS A 6 -2.89 -14.19 -17.96
CA LYS A 6 -3.44 -13.73 -19.24
C LYS A 6 -4.78 -13.03 -19.09
N THR A 7 -5.54 -13.37 -18.05
CA THR A 7 -6.85 -12.78 -17.76
C THR A 7 -7.02 -12.57 -16.26
N GLU A 8 -7.94 -11.69 -15.88
CA GLU A 8 -8.26 -11.40 -14.49
C GLU A 8 -8.85 -12.62 -13.78
N GLU A 9 -9.68 -13.40 -14.48
CA GLU A 9 -10.28 -14.62 -13.92
C GLU A 9 -9.21 -15.64 -13.53
N ALA A 10 -8.18 -15.80 -14.37
CA ALA A 10 -7.06 -16.68 -14.06
C ALA A 10 -6.26 -16.19 -12.84
N ARG A 11 -6.11 -14.86 -12.68
CA ARG A 11 -5.46 -14.27 -11.50
C ARG A 11 -6.26 -14.54 -10.24
N MET A 12 -7.58 -14.34 -10.30
CA MET A 12 -8.48 -14.53 -9.15
C MET A 12 -8.59 -15.99 -8.69
N GLN A 13 -8.20 -16.95 -9.53
CA GLN A 13 -8.09 -18.36 -9.14
C GLN A 13 -6.78 -18.71 -8.42
N HIS A 14 -5.75 -17.86 -8.48
CA HIS A 14 -4.47 -18.14 -7.85
C HIS A 14 -4.48 -17.70 -6.36
N PRO A 15 -4.11 -18.57 -5.41
CA PRO A 15 -4.28 -18.30 -3.97
C PRO A 15 -3.64 -17.00 -3.46
N GLN A 16 -2.43 -16.67 -3.90
CA GLN A 16 -1.75 -15.44 -3.47
C GLN A 16 -2.11 -14.22 -4.33
N ALA A 17 -2.21 -14.38 -5.65
CA ALA A 17 -2.46 -13.24 -6.53
C ALA A 17 -3.88 -12.68 -6.34
N SER A 18 -4.85 -13.50 -5.97
CA SER A 18 -6.23 -13.07 -5.68
C SER A 18 -6.37 -12.21 -4.42
N LEU A 19 -5.39 -12.27 -3.50
CA LEU A 19 -5.34 -11.43 -2.29
C LEU A 19 -4.98 -9.98 -2.59
N ILE A 20 -4.37 -9.72 -3.75
CA ILE A 20 -4.00 -8.37 -4.18
C ILE A 20 -5.22 -7.73 -4.85
N PRO A 21 -5.73 -6.58 -4.36
CA PRO A 21 -6.84 -5.89 -5.01
C PRO A 21 -6.52 -5.50 -6.46
N THR A 22 -7.53 -5.52 -7.34
CA THR A 22 -7.35 -5.20 -8.76
C THR A 22 -6.73 -3.81 -8.99
N SER A 23 -7.08 -2.82 -8.17
CA SER A 23 -6.51 -1.46 -8.19
C SER A 23 -4.99 -1.47 -7.93
N MET A 24 -4.52 -2.28 -6.97
CA MET A 24 -3.10 -2.45 -6.65
C MET A 24 -2.39 -3.29 -7.70
N TRP A 25 -3.04 -4.35 -8.19
CA TRP A 25 -2.51 -5.25 -9.20
C TRP A 25 -2.17 -4.49 -10.49
N ASN A 26 -3.08 -3.64 -10.95
CA ASN A 26 -2.95 -2.86 -12.19
C ASN A 26 -2.16 -1.57 -12.01
N SER A 27 -1.82 -1.19 -10.78
CA SER A 27 -1.05 0.03 -10.51
C SER A 27 0.36 -0.07 -11.06
N TYR A 28 0.78 0.93 -11.83
CA TYR A 28 2.13 1.01 -12.38
C TYR A 28 3.20 1.12 -11.28
N ASN A 29 2.85 1.78 -10.17
CA ASN A 29 3.75 2.02 -9.03
C ASN A 29 3.75 0.88 -8.02
N LEU A 30 2.84 -0.11 -8.17
CA LEU A 30 2.76 -1.28 -7.28
C LEU A 30 3.12 -2.56 -8.04
N PHE A 31 2.16 -3.44 -8.30
CA PHE A 31 2.44 -4.79 -8.83
C PHE A 31 2.54 -4.84 -10.36
N LYS A 32 1.97 -3.87 -11.09
CA LYS A 32 2.06 -3.77 -12.56
C LYS A 32 1.84 -5.11 -13.27
N GLU A 33 0.72 -5.75 -12.93
CA GLU A 33 0.26 -7.02 -13.49
C GLU A 33 1.25 -8.20 -13.34
N SER A 34 2.05 -8.17 -12.27
CA SER A 34 3.16 -9.11 -12.10
C SER A 34 3.51 -9.33 -10.63
N LEU A 35 3.50 -10.59 -10.17
CA LEU A 35 3.94 -10.95 -8.82
C LEU A 35 5.33 -11.55 -8.86
N HIS A 36 6.31 -10.88 -8.26
CA HIS A 36 7.67 -11.39 -8.21
C HIS A 36 7.78 -12.61 -7.29
N GLU A 37 8.58 -13.61 -7.67
CA GLU A 37 8.74 -14.88 -6.93
C GLU A 37 9.15 -14.66 -5.46
N ALA A 38 10.05 -13.70 -5.19
CA ALA A 38 10.43 -13.35 -3.82
C ALA A 38 9.25 -12.85 -2.96
N LEU A 39 8.24 -12.22 -3.58
CA LEU A 39 7.02 -11.79 -2.89
C LEU A 39 6.10 -12.99 -2.66
N LEU A 40 6.00 -13.87 -3.64
CA LEU A 40 5.21 -15.10 -3.54
C LEU A 40 5.71 -15.99 -2.38
N GLU A 41 7.03 -16.13 -2.21
CA GLU A 41 7.63 -16.85 -1.08
C GLU A 41 7.15 -16.29 0.27
N LEU A 42 7.09 -14.96 0.42
CA LEU A 42 6.63 -14.30 1.65
C LEU A 42 5.12 -14.48 1.89
N MET A 43 4.33 -14.48 0.81
CA MET A 43 2.87 -14.65 0.90
C MET A 43 2.46 -16.10 1.19
N VAL A 44 3.30 -17.07 0.87
CA VAL A 44 3.04 -18.50 1.13
C VAL A 44 3.51 -18.91 2.53
N ALA A 45 4.54 -18.25 3.07
CA ALA A 45 5.09 -18.56 4.38
C ALA A 45 4.02 -18.51 5.47
N SER A 46 4.01 -19.46 6.41
CA SER A 46 3.17 -19.34 7.60
C SER A 46 3.66 -18.20 8.51
N ASP A 47 2.80 -17.66 9.38
CA ASP A 47 3.19 -16.62 10.35
C ASP A 47 4.42 -17.01 11.19
N VAL A 48 4.54 -18.30 11.53
CA VAL A 48 5.65 -18.86 12.31
C VAL A 48 6.97 -18.85 11.52
N GLU A 49 6.90 -19.05 10.21
CA GLU A 49 8.08 -19.13 9.34
C GLU A 49 8.46 -17.78 8.72
N LEU A 50 7.57 -16.79 8.81
CA LEU A 50 7.67 -15.51 8.11
C LEU A 50 8.99 -14.78 8.36
N ASP A 51 9.50 -14.76 9.60
CA ASP A 51 10.80 -14.14 9.92
C ASP A 51 11.97 -14.81 9.19
N THR A 52 11.97 -16.15 9.19
CA THR A 52 13.01 -16.94 8.52
C THR A 52 12.95 -16.70 7.01
N VAL A 53 11.76 -16.76 6.42
CA VAL A 53 11.58 -16.54 4.98
C VAL A 53 11.94 -15.11 4.60
N LEU A 54 11.49 -14.11 5.37
CA LEU A 54 11.84 -12.71 5.16
C LEU A 54 13.35 -12.49 5.21
N SER A 55 14.03 -13.03 6.22
CA SER A 55 15.48 -12.94 6.36
C SER A 55 16.22 -13.53 5.16
N ASN A 56 15.77 -14.70 4.68
CA ASN A 56 16.37 -15.38 3.53
C ASN A 56 16.12 -14.64 2.21
N SER A 57 14.93 -14.07 2.02
CA SER A 57 14.55 -13.39 0.77
C SER A 57 14.98 -11.91 0.76
N LEU A 58 15.46 -11.35 1.88
CA LEU A 58 15.76 -9.92 2.06
C LEU A 58 16.76 -9.38 1.02
N ALA A 59 17.83 -10.12 0.73
CA ALA A 59 18.82 -9.72 -0.27
C ALA A 59 18.22 -9.63 -1.68
N LYS A 60 17.38 -10.61 -2.05
CA LYS A 60 16.66 -10.66 -3.34
C LYS A 60 15.64 -9.52 -3.43
N VAL A 61 14.89 -9.27 -2.36
CA VAL A 61 13.91 -8.18 -2.27
C VAL A 61 14.59 -6.82 -2.45
N ARG A 62 15.69 -6.57 -1.75
CA ARG A 62 16.45 -5.29 -1.84
C ARG A 62 17.09 -5.10 -3.21
N ALA A 63 17.73 -6.14 -3.77
CA ALA A 63 18.38 -6.08 -5.08
C ALA A 63 17.39 -5.72 -6.20
N ASN A 64 16.12 -6.12 -6.06
CA ASN A 64 15.06 -5.84 -7.03
C ASN A 64 14.19 -4.62 -6.66
N ARG A 65 14.54 -3.86 -5.62
CA ARG A 65 13.78 -2.70 -5.13
C ARG A 65 12.32 -3.03 -4.78
N LEU A 66 12.09 -4.22 -4.21
CA LEU A 66 10.76 -4.74 -3.90
C LEU A 66 10.34 -4.52 -2.44
N THR A 67 11.03 -3.69 -1.66
CA THR A 67 10.80 -3.58 -0.20
C THR A 67 9.37 -3.15 0.13
N SER A 68 8.83 -2.14 -0.56
CA SER A 68 7.43 -1.72 -0.39
C SER A 68 6.43 -2.80 -0.81
N LEU A 69 6.72 -3.50 -1.91
CA LEU A 69 5.86 -4.59 -2.38
C LEU A 69 5.92 -5.82 -1.47
N ALA A 70 7.07 -6.09 -0.84
CA ALA A 70 7.23 -7.15 0.16
C ALA A 70 6.37 -6.85 1.38
N TRP A 71 6.40 -5.60 1.86
CA TRP A 71 5.56 -5.20 2.98
C TRP A 71 4.06 -5.32 2.64
N LEU A 72 3.62 -4.82 1.49
CA LEU A 72 2.21 -4.94 1.06
C LEU A 72 1.81 -6.41 0.85
N ALA A 73 2.65 -7.21 0.20
CA ALA A 73 2.39 -8.62 -0.03
C ALA A 73 2.17 -9.37 1.29
N ILE A 74 3.02 -9.10 2.29
CA ILE A 74 2.89 -9.66 3.65
C ILE A 74 1.60 -9.18 4.32
N ALA A 75 1.32 -7.87 4.31
CA ALA A 75 0.12 -7.32 4.95
C ALA A 75 -1.19 -7.85 4.32
N LEU A 76 -1.19 -8.10 3.01
CA LEU A 76 -2.32 -8.66 2.28
C LEU A 76 -2.48 -10.18 2.49
N SER A 77 -1.38 -10.91 2.68
CA SER A 77 -1.44 -12.37 2.90
C SER A 77 -1.65 -12.77 4.36
N HIS A 78 -1.27 -11.90 5.29
CA HIS A 78 -1.32 -12.14 6.73
C HIS A 78 -2.13 -11.04 7.44
N PRO A 79 -3.45 -10.94 7.16
CA PRO A 79 -4.29 -9.84 7.63
C PRO A 79 -4.49 -9.81 9.16
N GLU A 80 -4.22 -10.92 9.84
CA GLU A 80 -4.34 -11.05 11.30
C GLU A 80 -3.08 -10.59 12.06
N LEU A 81 -2.02 -10.18 11.36
CA LEU A 81 -0.82 -9.66 12.02
C LEU A 81 -1.11 -8.34 12.72
N GLU A 82 -0.67 -8.23 13.98
CA GLU A 82 -0.75 -6.98 14.72
C GLU A 82 0.07 -5.87 14.05
N PHE A 83 -0.33 -4.61 14.25
CA PHE A 83 0.36 -3.48 13.65
C PHE A 83 1.82 -3.37 14.09
N SER A 84 2.11 -3.64 15.37
CA SER A 84 3.47 -3.70 15.94
C SER A 84 4.38 -4.61 15.12
N ARG A 85 3.84 -5.75 14.68
CA ARG A 85 4.55 -6.73 13.87
C ARG A 85 4.81 -6.22 12.46
N LEU A 86 3.84 -5.56 11.84
CA LEU A 86 4.03 -4.90 10.54
C LEU A 86 5.06 -3.77 10.60
N GLN A 87 5.17 -3.05 11.72
CA GLN A 87 6.21 -2.05 11.94
C GLN A 87 7.60 -2.68 12.06
N GLU A 88 7.74 -3.82 12.75
CA GLU A 88 8.99 -4.58 12.79
C GLU A 88 9.43 -5.03 11.40
N ILE A 89 8.50 -5.57 10.61
CA ILE A 89 8.77 -5.98 9.22
C ILE A 89 9.21 -4.76 8.38
N ALA A 90 8.59 -3.59 8.57
CA ALA A 90 9.02 -2.36 7.91
C ALA A 90 10.47 -1.98 8.25
N LYS A 91 10.86 -2.11 9.52
CA LYS A 91 12.26 -1.90 9.98
C LYS A 91 13.21 -2.91 9.33
N GLN A 92 12.85 -4.20 9.29
CA GLN A 92 13.66 -5.23 8.62
C GLN A 92 13.84 -4.93 7.12
N LEU A 93 12.79 -4.41 6.46
CA LEU A 93 12.81 -3.99 5.06
C LEU A 93 13.50 -2.64 4.82
N ASN A 94 13.97 -1.97 5.87
CA ASN A 94 14.59 -0.64 5.83
C ASN A 94 13.68 0.42 5.19
N LEU A 95 12.40 0.39 5.55
CA LEU A 95 11.42 1.41 5.18
C LEU A 95 11.48 2.55 6.19
N ASP A 96 11.51 3.79 5.70
CA ASP A 96 11.35 4.98 6.54
C ASP A 96 9.86 5.22 6.87
N ASN A 97 9.62 6.16 7.79
CA ASN A 97 8.27 6.48 8.26
C ASN A 97 7.37 6.99 7.14
N THR A 98 7.88 7.84 6.25
CA THR A 98 7.14 8.34 5.08
C THR A 98 6.71 7.20 4.16
N ARG A 99 7.59 6.23 3.90
CA ARG A 99 7.27 5.08 3.07
C ARG A 99 6.27 4.17 3.77
N LEU A 100 6.40 3.93 5.07
CA LEU A 100 5.42 3.15 5.83
C LEU A 100 4.04 3.83 5.82
N PHE A 101 3.99 5.15 6.00
CA PHE A 101 2.77 5.96 5.89
C PHE A 101 2.10 5.81 4.51
N HIS A 102 2.88 5.89 3.43
CA HIS A 102 2.37 5.64 2.07
C HIS A 102 1.81 4.23 1.90
N LEU A 103 2.41 3.22 2.54
CA LEU A 103 1.92 1.84 2.45
C LEU A 103 0.66 1.63 3.28
N LEU A 104 0.53 2.28 4.43
CA LEU A 104 -0.68 2.24 5.26
C LEU A 104 -1.87 2.88 4.55
N THR A 105 -1.67 4.05 3.94
CA THR A 105 -2.70 4.71 3.12
C THR A 105 -3.07 3.89 1.88
N THR A 106 -2.09 3.22 1.28
CA THR A 106 -2.33 2.29 0.16
C THR A 106 -3.09 1.03 0.61
N LEU A 107 -2.79 0.48 1.80
CA LEU A 107 -3.47 -0.70 2.37
C LEU A 107 -4.92 -0.41 2.76
N GLY A 108 -5.20 0.84 3.16
CA GLY A 108 -6.55 1.30 3.51
C GLY A 108 -7.01 0.96 4.92
N ASN A 109 -6.17 0.32 5.72
CA ASN A 109 -6.48 0.05 7.12
C ASN A 109 -6.37 1.35 7.94
N SER A 110 -7.53 1.94 8.25
CA SER A 110 -7.61 3.23 8.95
C SER A 110 -7.13 3.14 10.39
N ASP A 111 -7.33 2.00 11.07
CA ASP A 111 -6.90 1.82 12.46
C ASP A 111 -5.37 1.85 12.57
N TYR A 112 -4.68 1.15 11.67
CA TYR A 112 -3.21 1.18 11.63
C TYR A 112 -2.67 2.55 11.25
N LEU A 113 -3.33 3.23 10.32
CA LEU A 113 -2.97 4.60 9.94
C LEU A 113 -3.11 5.57 11.12
N ILE A 114 -4.25 5.54 11.82
CA ILE A 114 -4.51 6.39 12.98
C ILE A 114 -3.47 6.13 14.07
N HIS A 115 -3.25 4.86 14.43
CA HIS A 115 -2.25 4.50 15.43
C HIS A 115 -0.84 4.98 15.04
N PHE A 116 -0.44 4.79 13.77
CA PHE A 116 0.85 5.30 13.29
C PHE A 116 0.97 6.82 13.39
N MET A 117 -0.11 7.55 13.07
CA MET A 117 -0.12 9.02 13.13
C MET A 117 -0.03 9.53 14.58
N GLU A 118 -0.70 8.86 15.52
CA GLU A 118 -0.57 9.17 16.95
C GLU A 118 0.88 9.04 17.45
N GLU A 119 1.65 8.08 16.92
CA GLU A 119 3.07 7.92 17.24
C GLU A 119 3.98 8.97 16.55
N GLN A 120 3.55 9.54 15.43
CA GLN A 120 4.37 10.40 14.55
C GLN A 120 3.85 11.84 14.44
N GLN A 121 3.21 12.38 15.48
CA GLN A 121 2.50 13.67 15.47
C GLN A 121 3.29 14.82 14.80
N ASP A 122 4.58 14.94 15.09
CA ASP A 122 5.42 16.04 14.58
C ASP A 122 5.71 15.96 13.06
N GLN A 123 5.50 14.78 12.44
CA GLN A 123 5.86 14.52 11.05
C GLN A 123 4.65 14.34 10.13
N ILE A 124 3.43 14.30 10.66
CA ILE A 124 2.20 14.05 9.88
C ILE A 124 2.09 14.98 8.68
N GLN A 125 2.21 16.29 8.89
CA GLN A 125 2.06 17.27 7.79
C GLN A 125 3.08 17.06 6.68
N ALA A 126 4.33 16.74 7.05
CA ALA A 126 5.39 16.47 6.09
C ALA A 126 5.15 15.16 5.32
N MET A 127 4.66 14.12 6.00
CA MET A 127 4.31 12.84 5.36
C MET A 127 3.08 12.96 4.45
N ILE A 128 2.09 13.80 4.80
CA ILE A 128 0.93 14.09 3.93
C ILE A 128 1.40 14.76 2.63
N ALA A 129 2.28 15.76 2.73
CA ALA A 129 2.76 16.51 1.57
C ALA A 129 3.84 15.78 0.74
N ALA A 130 4.38 14.68 1.25
CA ALA A 130 5.48 13.95 0.62
C ALA A 130 5.10 13.37 -0.74
N ASP A 131 6.09 13.27 -1.64
CA ASP A 131 5.95 12.70 -2.99
C ASP A 131 4.73 13.28 -3.74
N ASP A 132 4.54 14.60 -3.62
CA ASP A 132 3.39 15.36 -4.16
C ASP A 132 2.04 14.73 -3.78
N PHE A 133 1.83 14.58 -2.48
CA PHE A 133 0.60 14.03 -1.89
C PHE A 133 0.32 12.57 -2.27
N TYR A 134 1.38 11.75 -2.37
CA TYR A 134 1.28 10.31 -2.70
C TYR A 134 0.22 9.59 -1.86
N ALA A 135 0.22 9.81 -0.56
CA ALA A 135 -0.71 9.20 0.37
C ALA A 135 -2.18 9.42 -0.05
N TYR A 136 -2.52 10.63 -0.48
CA TYR A 136 -3.88 11.02 -0.83
C TYR A 136 -4.35 10.37 -2.13
N TRP A 137 -3.58 10.54 -3.22
CA TRP A 137 -3.98 9.97 -4.50
C TRP A 137 -3.85 8.44 -4.55
N SER A 138 -2.95 7.83 -3.76
CA SER A 138 -2.87 6.38 -3.64
C SER A 138 -4.07 5.80 -2.90
N ALA A 139 -4.53 6.44 -1.81
CA ALA A 139 -5.75 6.05 -1.12
C ALA A 139 -6.98 6.18 -2.03
N ALA A 140 -7.06 7.25 -2.83
CA ALA A 140 -8.13 7.45 -3.81
C ALA A 140 -8.11 6.40 -4.92
N GLN A 141 -6.91 6.09 -5.45
CA GLN A 141 -6.69 5.04 -6.43
C GLN A 141 -7.18 3.67 -5.94
N ASN A 142 -7.13 3.39 -4.64
CA ASN A 142 -7.55 2.13 -4.03
C ASN A 142 -8.92 2.18 -3.35
N GLY A 143 -9.63 3.31 -3.46
CA GLY A 143 -11.02 3.44 -3.00
C GLY A 143 -11.16 3.61 -1.48
N HIS A 144 -10.11 4.04 -0.79
CA HIS A 144 -10.08 4.15 0.66
C HIS A 144 -10.61 5.51 1.13
N LEU A 145 -11.91 5.76 0.93
CA LEU A 145 -12.58 7.00 1.37
C LEU A 145 -12.32 7.36 2.85
N PRO A 146 -12.38 6.42 3.83
CA PRO A 146 -12.07 6.77 5.22
C PRO A 146 -10.66 7.32 5.44
N VAL A 147 -9.69 6.88 4.62
CA VAL A 147 -8.33 7.42 4.65
C VAL A 147 -8.30 8.85 4.11
N LEU A 148 -9.02 9.15 3.02
CA LEU A 148 -9.12 10.52 2.47
C LEU A 148 -9.68 11.48 3.50
N GLU A 149 -10.84 11.16 4.08
CA GLU A 149 -11.50 11.96 5.11
C GLU A 149 -10.55 12.20 6.30
N HIS A 150 -9.80 11.17 6.70
CA HIS A 150 -8.83 11.30 7.78
C HIS A 150 -7.68 12.24 7.40
N LEU A 151 -7.06 12.09 6.22
CA LEU A 151 -5.98 12.97 5.77
C LEU A 151 -6.44 14.44 5.66
N GLU A 152 -7.64 14.68 5.16
CA GLU A 152 -8.25 16.01 5.07
C GLU A 152 -8.50 16.63 6.44
N SER A 153 -8.96 15.84 7.42
CA SER A 153 -9.13 16.30 8.80
C SER A 153 -7.80 16.72 9.45
N GLN A 154 -6.70 16.07 9.05
CA GLN A 154 -5.36 16.33 9.59
C GLN A 154 -4.69 17.50 8.87
N ALA A 155 -4.99 17.75 7.61
CA ALA A 155 -4.41 18.83 6.82
C ALA A 155 -5.48 19.64 6.05
N PRO A 156 -6.42 20.31 6.73
CA PRO A 156 -7.55 20.99 6.09
C PRO A 156 -7.12 22.11 5.13
N ASP A 157 -5.99 22.77 5.42
CA ASP A 157 -5.45 23.84 4.58
C ASP A 157 -4.81 23.30 3.28
N GLN A 158 -4.58 21.98 3.17
CA GLN A 158 -3.92 21.34 2.03
C GLN A 158 -4.91 20.61 1.10
N ILE A 159 -6.20 20.55 1.41
CA ILE A 159 -7.21 19.77 0.65
C ILE A 159 -7.17 20.09 -0.85
N GLN A 160 -7.20 21.37 -1.21
CA GLN A 160 -7.18 21.77 -2.63
C GLN A 160 -5.88 21.38 -3.33
N ALA A 161 -4.75 21.41 -2.62
CA ALA A 161 -3.47 20.97 -3.17
C ALA A 161 -3.41 19.45 -3.33
N MET A 162 -3.95 18.68 -2.36
CA MET A 162 -4.09 17.23 -2.44
C MET A 162 -4.96 16.81 -3.63
N ILE A 163 -6.10 17.48 -3.84
CA ILE A 163 -7.01 17.21 -4.96
C ILE A 163 -6.34 17.55 -6.30
N ALA A 164 -5.65 18.69 -6.40
CA ALA A 164 -5.02 19.15 -7.64
C ALA A 164 -3.70 18.43 -7.99
N ALA A 165 -3.13 17.67 -7.06
CA ALA A 165 -1.85 16.99 -7.23
C ALA A 165 -1.80 16.12 -8.49
N TYR A 166 -0.68 16.21 -9.22
CA TYR A 166 -0.46 15.51 -10.49
C TYR A 166 -1.64 15.64 -11.47
N ASP A 167 -2.16 16.86 -11.68
CA ASP A 167 -3.29 17.10 -12.57
C ASP A 167 -4.53 16.26 -12.19
N PHE A 168 -4.88 16.23 -10.89
CA PHE A 168 -6.03 15.50 -10.35
C PHE A 168 -5.92 13.97 -10.40
N TYR A 169 -4.75 13.41 -10.12
CA TYR A 169 -4.54 11.95 -10.09
C TYR A 169 -5.52 11.21 -9.19
N ALA A 170 -5.86 11.77 -8.01
CA ALA A 170 -6.82 11.16 -7.10
C ALA A 170 -8.16 10.86 -7.80
N TYR A 171 -8.71 11.84 -8.51
CA TYR A 171 -9.94 11.71 -9.27
C TYR A 171 -9.78 10.74 -10.46
N GLN A 172 -8.72 10.91 -11.25
CA GLN A 172 -8.48 10.10 -12.46
C GLN A 172 -8.37 8.60 -12.13
N TYR A 173 -7.62 8.24 -11.09
CA TYR A 173 -7.42 6.84 -10.71
C TYR A 173 -8.63 6.25 -9.99
N ALA A 174 -9.32 7.02 -9.14
CA ALA A 174 -10.59 6.59 -8.55
C ALA A 174 -11.62 6.27 -9.64
N ALA A 175 -11.72 7.11 -10.67
CA ALA A 175 -12.60 6.88 -11.83
C ALA A 175 -12.18 5.67 -12.65
N LYS A 176 -10.89 5.53 -12.95
CA LYS A 176 -10.34 4.38 -13.67
C LYS A 176 -10.64 3.05 -12.97
N ASN A 177 -10.61 3.04 -11.64
CA ASN A 177 -10.85 1.84 -10.83
C ASN A 177 -12.31 1.71 -10.34
N GLY A 178 -13.20 2.64 -10.71
CA GLY A 178 -14.63 2.56 -10.38
C GLY A 178 -14.98 2.85 -8.92
N HIS A 179 -14.15 3.60 -8.19
CA HIS A 179 -14.36 3.96 -6.79
C HIS A 179 -15.34 5.13 -6.64
N LEU A 180 -16.62 4.88 -6.91
CA LEU A 180 -17.68 5.90 -6.89
C LEU A 180 -17.75 6.71 -5.58
N PRO A 181 -17.67 6.11 -4.36
CA PRO A 181 -17.72 6.90 -3.13
C PRO A 181 -16.59 7.93 -3.00
N VAL A 182 -15.40 7.62 -3.54
CA VAL A 182 -14.29 8.58 -3.59
C VAL A 182 -14.60 9.71 -4.59
N LEU A 183 -15.17 9.39 -5.75
CA LEU A 183 -15.54 10.41 -6.74
C LEU A 183 -16.65 11.35 -6.29
N GLU A 184 -17.57 10.87 -5.45
CA GLU A 184 -18.63 11.70 -4.87
C GLU A 184 -18.11 12.64 -3.77
N HIS A 185 -16.97 12.27 -3.16
CA HIS A 185 -16.31 13.05 -2.11
C HIS A 185 -15.39 14.15 -2.67
N LEU A 186 -14.61 13.84 -3.73
CA LEU A 186 -13.67 14.76 -4.38
C LEU A 186 -14.36 15.82 -5.26
#